data_AF-A0A495X801-F1
#
_entry.id   AF-A0A495X801-F1
#
_cell.length_a   1.000
_cell.length_b   1.000
_cell.length_c   1.000
_cell.angle_alpha   90.00
_cell.angle_beta   90.00
_cell.angle_gamma   90.00
#
_symmetry.space_group_name_H-M   'P 1'
#
loop_
_entity.id
_entity.type
_entity.pdbx_description
1 polymer ?
#
loop_
_entity_poly.entity_id
_entity_poly.type
_entity_poly.pdbx_seq_one_letter_code
_entity_poly.pdbx_strand_id
1 'polypeptide(L)'
;MLVRTLWVMTITALDVRKTFNVTQETRYRFNGWFRDRTPLVERVMSHATAAVLRITPDEIRSACSSLPDTDRPPDVPEIRLWQPTFPFTHVAHHVVERLGRLPVWDEFREFCESDEPTRSMLWTPAAEAIASTADRTLARNAMRHKVVRHFADFLRYLSVIAHLRQSGLDVRVHPLADLVFHVEAWAERLILNPRGGPHRSTPLLIHAMPPFFFHDLALTDHEQVGQVTLPSRHHLDRAARSLRRILYPDGP
;
A
#
# COMPACT_ATOMS: atom_id res chain seq x y z
N MET A 1 20.97 -6.06 -27.50
CA MET A 1 21.20 -4.90 -26.61
C MET A 1 20.50 -5.17 -25.29
N LEU A 2 21.25 -5.48 -24.23
CA LEU A 2 20.72 -5.56 -22.87
C LEU A 2 20.65 -4.13 -22.32
N VAL A 3 19.48 -3.48 -22.46
CA VAL A 3 19.19 -2.29 -21.65
C VAL A 3 19.13 -2.78 -20.21
N ARG A 4 20.24 -2.62 -19.49
CA ARG A 4 20.25 -2.68 -18.02
C ARG A 4 19.40 -1.50 -17.56
N THR A 5 18.09 -1.71 -17.50
CA THR A 5 17.20 -0.88 -16.70
C THR A 5 17.76 -0.95 -15.29
N LEU A 6 18.47 0.11 -14.86
CA LEU A 6 18.83 0.29 -13.47
C LEU A 6 17.51 0.56 -12.74
N TRP A 7 16.81 -0.51 -12.40
CA TRP A 7 15.66 -0.45 -11.51
C TRP A 7 16.14 0.25 -10.25
N VAL A 8 15.54 1.40 -9.95
CA VAL A 8 15.79 2.08 -8.68
C VAL A 8 15.42 1.08 -7.59
N MET A 9 16.42 0.53 -6.92
CA MET A 9 16.20 -0.54 -5.94
C MET A 9 15.61 -0.01 -4.63
N THR A 10 15.58 1.32 -4.44
CA THR A 10 15.11 1.96 -3.22
C THR A 10 14.51 3.33 -3.50
N ILE A 11 13.32 3.58 -2.97
CA ILE A 11 12.64 4.89 -3.05
C ILE A 11 12.58 5.48 -1.65
N THR A 12 13.08 6.69 -1.50
CA THR A 12 13.04 7.41 -0.23
C THR A 12 11.96 8.49 -0.21
N ALA A 13 11.65 9.00 0.98
CA ALA A 13 10.82 10.19 1.14
C ALA A 13 11.35 11.41 0.36
N LEU A 14 12.67 11.55 0.19
CA LEU A 14 13.27 12.63 -0.59
C LEU A 14 12.95 12.49 -2.08
N ASP A 15 12.98 11.28 -2.62
CA ASP A 15 12.63 11.02 -4.02
C ASP A 15 11.16 11.37 -4.27
N VAL A 16 10.27 10.93 -3.38
CA VAL A 16 8.83 11.25 -3.45
C VAL A 16 8.60 12.76 -3.40
N ARG A 17 9.29 13.48 -2.51
CA ARG A 17 9.19 14.94 -2.44
C ARG A 17 9.64 15.60 -3.74
N LYS A 18 10.79 15.17 -4.30
CA LYS A 18 11.27 15.71 -5.58
C LYS A 18 10.25 15.46 -6.70
N THR A 19 9.58 14.32 -6.70
CA THR A 19 8.58 13.97 -7.72
C THR A 19 7.28 14.75 -7.57
N PHE A 20 6.68 14.78 -6.38
CA PHE A 20 5.30 15.24 -6.21
C PHE A 20 5.15 16.61 -5.56
N ASN A 21 6.19 17.15 -4.91
CA ASN A 21 6.12 18.46 -4.24
C ASN A 21 6.36 19.63 -5.22
N VAL A 22 5.63 19.64 -6.33
CA VAL A 22 5.92 20.45 -7.53
C VAL A 22 4.90 21.57 -7.79
N THR A 23 3.72 21.50 -7.18
CA THR A 23 2.67 22.54 -7.25
C THR A 23 2.62 23.35 -5.96
N GLN A 24 1.97 24.52 -5.98
CA GLN A 24 1.73 25.28 -4.74
C GLN A 24 0.88 24.47 -3.74
N GLU A 25 -0.15 23.79 -4.24
CA GLU A 25 -1.06 22.97 -3.42
C GLU A 25 -0.32 21.81 -2.73
N THR A 26 0.51 21.07 -3.47
CA THR A 26 1.29 19.97 -2.90
C THR A 26 2.32 20.44 -1.87
N ARG A 27 2.91 21.63 -2.06
CA ARG A 27 3.80 22.27 -1.05
C ARG A 27 3.05 22.69 0.19
N TYR A 28 1.90 23.34 0.03
CA TYR A 28 1.05 23.74 1.16
C TYR A 28 0.67 22.51 2.00
N ARG A 29 0.21 21.45 1.32
CA ARG A 29 -0.19 20.20 1.95
C ARG A 29 0.95 19.48 2.65
N PHE A 30 2.11 19.35 1.99
CA PHE A 30 3.30 18.75 2.59
C PHE A 30 3.75 19.54 3.83
N ASN A 31 3.83 20.87 3.73
CA ASN A 31 4.26 21.72 4.85
C ASN A 31 3.28 21.65 6.02
N GLY A 32 1.97 21.65 5.75
CA GLY A 32 0.94 21.48 6.78
C GLY A 32 1.07 20.15 7.51
N TRP A 33 1.18 19.05 6.77
CA TRP A 33 1.39 17.72 7.35
C TRP A 33 2.72 17.60 8.12
N PHE A 34 3.81 18.16 7.58
CA PHE A 34 5.15 18.05 8.16
C PHE A 34 5.35 18.92 9.41
N ARG A 35 4.56 19.98 9.59
CA ARG A 35 4.68 20.94 10.69
C ARG A 35 4.44 20.30 12.07
N ASP A 36 3.53 19.34 12.14
CA ASP A 36 3.08 18.80 13.43
C ASP A 36 4.09 17.83 14.08
N ARG A 37 5.14 17.43 13.33
CA ARG A 37 6.26 16.59 13.82
C ARG A 37 5.83 15.37 14.62
N THR A 38 4.68 14.79 14.28
CA THR A 38 4.17 13.61 14.97
C THR A 38 5.08 12.40 14.69
N PRO A 39 5.04 11.34 15.52
CA PRO A 39 5.77 10.10 15.25
C PRO A 39 5.45 9.50 13.86
N LEU A 40 4.26 9.77 13.32
CA LEU A 40 3.90 9.40 11.94
C LEU A 40 4.76 10.11 10.90
N VAL A 41 4.99 11.43 11.06
CA VAL A 41 5.83 12.21 10.16
C VAL A 41 7.25 11.66 10.15
N GLU A 42 7.84 11.44 11.32
CA GLU A 42 9.21 10.92 11.43
C GLU A 42 9.36 9.57 10.75
N ARG A 43 8.47 8.60 11.06
CA ARG A 43 8.52 7.26 10.46
C ARG A 43 8.33 7.28 8.95
N VAL A 44 7.39 8.08 8.43
CA VAL A 44 7.14 8.18 6.98
C VAL A 44 8.32 8.84 6.27
N MET A 45 8.96 9.82 6.89
CA MET A 45 10.12 10.51 6.33
C MET A 45 11.40 9.66 6.39
N SER A 46 11.52 8.77 7.37
CA SER A 46 12.63 7.80 7.44
C SER A 46 12.38 6.53 6.62
N HIS A 47 11.21 6.38 6.01
CA HIS A 47 10.87 5.17 5.25
C HIS A 47 11.66 5.12 3.93
N ALA A 48 12.08 3.91 3.58
CA ALA A 48 12.67 3.58 2.30
C ALA A 48 11.96 2.34 1.75
N THR A 49 11.33 2.46 0.58
CA THR A 49 10.66 1.34 -0.09
C THR A 49 11.68 0.59 -0.93
N ALA A 50 11.95 -0.68 -0.63
CA ALA A 50 12.87 -1.53 -1.38
C ALA A 50 12.41 -2.98 -1.45
N ALA A 51 12.06 -3.60 -0.31
CA ALA A 51 11.53 -4.96 -0.24
C ALA A 51 10.16 -5.06 -0.90
N VAL A 52 9.27 -4.09 -0.67
CA VAL A 52 7.94 -4.06 -1.31
C VAL A 52 8.04 -4.10 -2.83
N LEU A 53 9.05 -3.43 -3.41
CA LEU A 53 9.27 -3.38 -4.86
C LEU A 53 9.86 -4.68 -5.44
N ARG A 54 10.24 -5.63 -4.59
CA ARG A 54 10.81 -6.93 -4.99
C ARG A 54 9.86 -8.10 -4.79
N ILE A 55 8.70 -7.85 -4.16
CA ILE A 55 7.67 -8.87 -3.96
C ILE A 55 7.21 -9.43 -5.29
N THR A 56 7.11 -10.76 -5.33
CA THR A 56 6.64 -11.53 -6.48
C THR A 56 5.16 -11.93 -6.34
N PRO A 57 4.45 -12.22 -7.45
CA PRO A 57 3.08 -12.75 -7.36
C PRO A 57 2.96 -14.07 -6.59
N ASP A 58 4.00 -14.92 -6.60
CA ASP A 58 4.00 -16.19 -5.88
C ASP A 58 4.07 -16.00 -4.36
N GLU A 59 4.90 -15.06 -3.87
CA GLU A 59 4.91 -14.67 -2.45
C GLU A 59 3.54 -14.16 -2.00
N ILE A 60 2.86 -13.38 -2.84
CA ILE A 60 1.51 -12.85 -2.55
C ILE A 60 0.51 -14.00 -2.48
N ARG A 61 0.53 -14.94 -3.43
CA ARG A 61 -0.35 -16.12 -3.39
C ARG A 61 -0.11 -16.94 -2.12
N SER A 62 1.15 -17.15 -1.73
CA SER A 62 1.51 -17.83 -0.48
C SER A 62 0.97 -17.09 0.75
N ALA A 63 1.11 -15.76 0.80
CA ALA A 63 0.57 -14.95 1.87
C ALA A 63 -0.97 -15.01 1.92
N CYS A 64 -1.65 -14.93 0.77
CA CYS A 64 -3.11 -15.07 0.67
C CYS A 64 -3.62 -16.41 1.21
N SER A 65 -2.91 -17.50 0.93
CA SER A 65 -3.24 -18.84 1.41
C SER A 65 -3.03 -19.03 2.92
N SER A 66 -2.24 -18.15 3.56
CA SER A 66 -1.99 -18.21 5.00
C SER A 66 -3.01 -17.46 5.85
N LEU A 67 -3.93 -16.69 5.23
CA LEU A 67 -4.93 -15.94 5.98
C LEU A 67 -5.87 -16.93 6.70
N PRO A 68 -6.19 -16.66 7.97
CA PRO A 68 -7.15 -17.48 8.69
C PRO A 68 -8.52 -17.33 8.05
N ASP A 69 -9.31 -18.39 8.10
CA ASP A 69 -10.73 -18.26 7.85
C ASP A 69 -11.34 -17.35 8.92
N THR A 70 -12.17 -16.42 8.47
CA THR A 70 -12.86 -15.50 9.39
C THR A 70 -14.34 -15.64 9.15
N ASP A 71 -15.04 -16.08 10.19
CA ASP A 71 -16.50 -16.00 10.25
C ASP A 71 -16.98 -14.55 10.05
N ARG A 72 -18.30 -14.41 9.90
CA ARG A 72 -18.96 -13.11 9.85
C ARG A 72 -18.45 -12.20 10.99
N PRO A 73 -18.03 -10.96 10.70
CA PRO A 73 -17.51 -10.08 11.72
C PRO A 73 -18.57 -9.82 12.79
N PRO A 74 -18.23 -9.96 14.08
CA PRO A 74 -19.06 -9.44 15.16
C PRO A 74 -19.25 -7.93 15.00
N ASP A 75 -20.47 -7.45 15.23
CA ASP A 75 -20.72 -6.00 15.17
C ASP A 75 -20.40 -5.34 16.51
N VAL A 76 -19.20 -4.76 16.60
CA VAL A 76 -18.74 -3.96 17.75
C VAL A 76 -18.47 -2.54 17.26
N PRO A 77 -19.39 -1.58 17.48
CA PRO A 77 -19.31 -0.23 16.92
C PRO A 77 -17.98 0.49 17.18
N GLU A 78 -17.42 0.35 18.38
CA GLU A 78 -16.15 0.93 18.78
C GLU A 78 -15.00 0.43 17.89
N ILE A 79 -14.95 -0.88 17.65
CA ILE A 79 -13.94 -1.51 16.79
C ILE A 79 -14.18 -1.20 15.32
N ARG A 80 -15.45 -1.15 14.88
CA ARG A 80 -15.83 -0.79 13.51
C ARG A 80 -15.37 0.62 13.17
N LEU A 81 -15.54 1.57 14.09
CA LEU A 81 -15.17 2.98 13.93
C LEU A 81 -13.71 3.27 14.30
N TRP A 82 -13.04 2.39 15.03
CA TRP A 82 -11.64 2.55 15.40
C TRP A 82 -10.75 2.76 14.17
N GLN A 83 -9.85 3.75 14.26
CA GLN A 83 -8.85 4.07 13.25
C GLN A 83 -7.50 4.24 13.96
N PRO A 84 -6.46 3.46 13.61
CA PRO A 84 -5.14 3.66 14.18
C PRO A 84 -4.54 4.99 13.71
N THR A 85 -3.67 5.60 14.52
CA THR A 85 -2.91 6.80 14.13
C THR A 85 -2.07 6.55 12.87
N PHE A 86 -1.53 5.34 12.74
CA PHE A 86 -0.79 4.90 11.56
C PHE A 86 -1.72 4.16 10.60
N PRO A 87 -1.88 4.61 9.34
CA PRO A 87 -2.63 3.85 8.35
C PRO A 87 -2.09 2.43 8.22
N PHE A 88 -2.99 1.43 8.15
CA PHE A 88 -2.59 0.02 8.14
C PHE A 88 -1.56 -0.30 7.05
N THR A 89 -1.75 0.23 5.83
CA THR A 89 -0.81 0.07 4.71
C THR A 89 0.62 0.47 5.11
N HIS A 90 0.81 1.51 5.93
CA HIS A 90 2.14 1.94 6.33
C HIS A 90 2.77 0.99 7.34
N VAL A 91 1.96 0.42 8.24
CA VAL A 91 2.42 -0.65 9.15
C VAL A 91 2.85 -1.85 8.33
N ALA A 92 2.04 -2.28 7.37
CA ALA A 92 2.35 -3.41 6.51
C ALA A 92 3.61 -3.18 5.65
N HIS A 93 3.77 -1.99 5.06
CA HIS A 93 5.01 -1.59 4.40
C HIS A 93 6.21 -1.69 5.34
N HIS A 94 6.11 -1.16 6.55
CA HIS A 94 7.20 -1.23 7.52
C HIS A 94 7.59 -2.68 7.83
N VAL A 95 6.62 -3.56 8.09
CA VAL A 95 6.88 -4.99 8.35
C VAL A 95 7.62 -5.63 7.16
N VAL A 96 7.14 -5.42 5.93
CA VAL A 96 7.80 -5.96 4.72
C VAL A 96 9.23 -5.45 4.59
N GLU A 97 9.46 -4.15 4.79
CA GLU A 97 10.80 -3.57 4.68
C GLU A 97 11.75 -4.05 5.77
N ARG A 98 11.25 -4.31 6.99
CA ARG A 98 12.05 -4.86 8.09
C ARG A 98 12.39 -6.33 7.89
N LEU A 99 11.45 -7.13 7.40
CA LEU A 99 11.66 -8.55 7.09
C LEU A 99 12.44 -8.76 5.80
N GLY A 100 12.44 -7.78 4.89
CA GLY A 100 13.04 -7.89 3.57
C GLY A 100 12.23 -8.76 2.59
N ARG A 101 11.04 -9.21 2.98
CA ARG A 101 10.11 -10.06 2.22
C ARG A 101 8.68 -9.89 2.69
N LEU A 102 7.72 -10.44 1.94
CA LEU A 102 6.31 -10.48 2.34
C LEU A 102 6.09 -11.54 3.44
N PRO A 103 5.59 -11.18 4.63
CA PRO A 103 5.24 -12.18 5.64
C PRO A 103 3.94 -12.93 5.29
N VAL A 104 3.84 -14.16 5.81
CA VAL A 104 2.55 -14.84 5.99
C VAL A 104 1.79 -14.25 7.18
N TRP A 105 0.51 -14.57 7.34
CA TRP A 105 -0.35 -13.96 8.36
C TRP A 105 0.18 -14.11 9.80
N ASP A 106 0.54 -15.33 10.21
CA ASP A 106 0.97 -15.57 11.59
C ASP A 106 2.27 -14.84 11.91
N GLU A 107 3.19 -14.78 10.94
CA GLU A 107 4.43 -14.01 11.05
C GLU A 107 4.16 -12.51 11.13
N PHE A 108 3.25 -11.97 10.30
CA PHE A 108 2.85 -10.56 10.38
C PHE A 108 2.31 -10.22 11.77
N ARG A 109 1.44 -11.08 12.32
CA ARG A 109 0.86 -10.92 13.65
C ARG A 109 1.93 -10.93 14.74
N GLU A 110 2.81 -11.94 14.72
CA GLU A 110 3.90 -12.07 15.68
C GLU A 110 4.88 -10.88 15.60
N PHE A 111 5.19 -10.40 14.40
CA PHE A 111 6.04 -9.24 14.19
C PHE A 111 5.40 -7.98 14.81
N CYS A 112 4.12 -7.73 14.54
CA CYS A 112 3.40 -6.61 15.14
C CYS A 112 3.35 -6.66 16.68
N GLU A 113 3.40 -7.85 17.27
CA GLU A 113 3.42 -8.04 18.73
C GLU A 113 4.83 -7.84 19.33
N SER A 114 5.88 -8.24 18.62
CA SER A 114 7.25 -8.33 19.13
C SER A 114 8.16 -7.14 18.80
N ASP A 115 7.98 -6.50 17.64
CA ASP A 115 8.82 -5.37 17.21
C ASP A 115 8.28 -4.05 17.76
N GLU A 116 9.11 -3.34 18.54
CA GLU A 116 8.71 -2.13 19.26
C GLU A 116 8.08 -1.04 18.35
N PRO A 117 8.67 -0.68 17.20
CA PRO A 117 8.03 0.17 16.20
C PRO A 117 6.60 -0.25 15.86
N THR A 118 6.42 -1.47 15.33
CA THR A 118 5.11 -1.92 14.83
C THR A 118 4.10 -2.15 15.95
N ARG A 119 4.58 -2.55 17.13
CA ARG A 119 3.76 -2.69 18.33
C ARG A 119 3.12 -1.37 18.72
N SER A 120 3.87 -0.28 18.73
CA SER A 120 3.35 1.07 18.99
C SER A 120 2.41 1.58 17.88
N MET A 121 2.58 1.12 16.64
CA MET A 121 1.79 1.60 15.50
C MET A 121 0.42 0.93 15.39
N LEU A 122 0.33 -0.35 15.75
CA LEU A 122 -0.87 -1.17 15.52
C LEU A 122 -1.29 -1.99 16.74
N TRP A 123 -0.38 -2.77 17.33
CA TRP A 123 -0.73 -3.75 18.36
C TRP A 123 -1.25 -3.12 19.64
N THR A 124 -0.50 -2.19 20.24
CA THR A 124 -0.91 -1.50 21.49
C THR A 124 -2.20 -0.71 21.29
N PRO A 125 -2.36 0.14 20.24
CA PRO A 125 -3.61 0.83 19.99
C PRO A 125 -4.81 -0.10 19.78
N ALA A 126 -4.61 -1.27 19.17
CA ALA A 126 -5.67 -2.27 19.01
C ALA A 126 -6.03 -2.93 20.35
N ALA A 127 -5.03 -3.26 21.18
CA ALA A 127 -5.25 -3.83 22.51
C ALA A 127 -6.00 -2.86 23.43
N GLU A 128 -5.66 -1.56 23.38
CA GLU A 128 -6.36 -0.50 24.11
C GLU A 128 -7.82 -0.37 23.67
N ALA A 129 -8.07 -0.37 22.35
CA ALA A 129 -9.43 -0.32 21.81
C ALA A 129 -10.27 -1.55 22.20
N ILE A 130 -9.66 -2.74 22.29
CA ILE A 130 -10.34 -3.93 22.81
C ILE A 130 -10.63 -3.76 24.30
N ALA A 131 -9.66 -3.28 25.08
CA ALA A 131 -9.78 -3.13 26.53
C ALA A 131 -10.85 -2.10 26.94
N SER A 132 -11.14 -1.11 26.10
CA SER A 132 -12.18 -0.11 26.33
C SER A 132 -13.62 -0.62 26.07
N THR A 133 -13.80 -1.84 25.59
CA THR A 133 -15.13 -2.43 25.34
C THR A 133 -15.63 -3.26 26.52
N ALA A 134 -16.95 -3.37 26.66
CA ALA A 134 -17.58 -4.18 27.71
C ALA A 134 -17.34 -5.69 27.49
N ASP A 135 -17.54 -6.18 26.26
CA ASP A 135 -17.25 -7.56 25.87
C ASP A 135 -15.90 -7.65 25.13
N ARG A 136 -14.85 -7.90 25.90
CA ARG A 136 -13.47 -8.01 25.39
C ARG A 136 -13.28 -9.18 24.43
N THR A 137 -14.06 -10.26 24.57
CA THR A 137 -13.93 -11.43 23.69
C THR A 137 -14.52 -11.11 22.32
N LEU A 138 -15.71 -10.52 22.30
CA LEU A 138 -16.36 -10.07 21.07
C LEU A 138 -15.51 -9.00 20.35
N ALA A 139 -14.99 -8.02 21.10
CA ALA A 139 -14.14 -6.97 20.55
C ALA A 139 -12.82 -7.50 20.00
N ARG A 140 -12.19 -8.49 20.66
CA ARG A 140 -10.99 -9.16 20.13
C ARG A 140 -11.27 -9.83 18.79
N ASN A 141 -12.40 -10.54 18.67
CA ASN A 141 -12.79 -11.19 17.42
C ASN A 141 -13.09 -10.18 16.30
N ALA A 142 -13.82 -9.10 16.62
CA ALA A 142 -14.07 -8.01 15.69
C ALA A 142 -12.76 -7.33 15.22
N MET A 143 -11.82 -7.09 16.14
CA MET A 143 -10.53 -6.47 15.83
C MET A 143 -9.68 -7.41 14.96
N ARG A 144 -9.64 -8.70 15.29
CA ARG A 144 -8.96 -9.72 14.46
C ARG A 144 -9.51 -9.70 13.04
N HIS A 145 -10.84 -9.76 12.87
CA HIS A 145 -11.46 -9.70 11.55
C HIS A 145 -11.07 -8.43 10.79
N LYS A 146 -11.10 -7.27 11.46
CA LYS A 146 -10.72 -5.98 10.86
C LYS A 146 -9.27 -5.96 10.38
N VAL A 147 -8.33 -6.44 11.19
CA VAL A 147 -6.90 -6.49 10.84
C VAL A 147 -6.64 -7.50 9.72
N VAL A 148 -7.26 -8.69 9.75
CA VAL A 148 -7.18 -9.68 8.65
C VAL A 148 -7.68 -9.08 7.34
N ARG A 149 -8.82 -8.38 7.36
CA ARG A 149 -9.37 -7.70 6.19
C ARG A 149 -8.41 -6.64 5.64
N HIS A 150 -7.82 -5.80 6.49
CA HIS A 150 -6.85 -4.81 6.04
C HIS A 150 -5.57 -5.45 5.46
N PHE A 151 -5.13 -6.58 6.02
CA PHE A 151 -4.03 -7.36 5.44
C PHE A 151 -4.39 -7.93 4.07
N ALA A 152 -5.60 -8.49 3.91
CA ALA A 152 -6.10 -8.94 2.60
C ALA A 152 -6.16 -7.81 1.57
N ASP A 153 -6.62 -6.61 1.95
CA ASP A 153 -6.64 -5.43 1.08
C ASP A 153 -5.23 -4.98 0.69
N PHE A 154 -4.25 -5.09 1.59
CA PHE A 154 -2.85 -4.84 1.30
C PHE A 154 -2.28 -5.86 0.30
N LEU A 155 -2.61 -7.15 0.44
CA LEU A 155 -2.20 -8.19 -0.51
C LEU A 155 -2.80 -7.97 -1.90
N ARG A 156 -4.06 -7.56 -2.00
CA ARG A 156 -4.71 -7.18 -3.27
C ARG A 156 -4.01 -6.00 -3.94
N TYR A 157 -3.65 -4.99 -3.15
CA TYR A 157 -2.87 -3.85 -3.63
C TYR A 157 -1.51 -4.30 -4.17
N LEU A 158 -0.77 -5.12 -3.41
CA LEU A 158 0.53 -5.61 -3.84
C LEU A 158 0.46 -6.52 -5.06
N SER A 159 -0.62 -7.29 -5.26
CA SER A 159 -0.72 -8.20 -6.41
C SER A 159 -0.70 -7.44 -7.73
N VAL A 160 -1.34 -6.28 -7.77
CA VAL A 160 -1.30 -5.37 -8.92
C VAL A 160 0.13 -4.85 -9.13
N ILE A 161 0.78 -4.34 -8.09
CA ILE A 161 2.14 -3.78 -8.17
C ILE A 161 3.15 -4.84 -8.64
N ALA A 162 3.16 -6.00 -7.99
CA ALA A 162 4.07 -7.10 -8.30
C ALA A 162 3.88 -7.59 -9.74
N HIS A 163 2.64 -7.73 -10.21
CA HIS A 163 2.38 -8.18 -11.59
C HIS A 163 2.83 -7.16 -12.64
N LEU A 164 2.55 -5.88 -12.43
CA LEU A 164 2.99 -4.82 -13.34
C LEU A 164 4.52 -4.74 -13.40
N ARG A 165 5.20 -4.89 -12.25
CA ARG A 165 6.67 -4.91 -12.18
C ARG A 165 7.28 -6.16 -12.82
N GLN A 166 6.69 -7.33 -12.60
CA GLN A 166 7.09 -8.57 -13.30
C GLN A 166 6.89 -8.44 -14.82
N SER A 167 5.93 -7.61 -15.23
CA SER A 167 5.74 -7.17 -16.61
C SER A 167 6.70 -6.05 -17.03
N GLY A 168 7.82 -5.84 -16.35
CA GLY A 168 8.87 -4.91 -16.78
C GLY A 168 8.50 -3.42 -16.67
N LEU A 169 7.39 -3.07 -16.01
CA LEU A 169 7.04 -1.67 -15.73
C LEU A 169 7.70 -1.24 -14.41
N ASP A 170 8.37 -0.09 -14.39
CA ASP A 170 8.93 0.47 -13.14
C ASP A 170 7.84 1.15 -12.29
N VAL A 171 6.89 0.34 -11.80
CA VAL A 171 5.85 0.80 -10.89
C VAL A 171 6.45 0.99 -9.50
N ARG A 172 6.21 2.17 -8.95
CA ARG A 172 6.77 2.69 -7.71
C ARG A 172 5.67 2.97 -6.70
N VAL A 173 5.99 2.78 -5.42
CA VAL A 173 5.07 2.99 -4.29
C VAL A 173 5.85 3.53 -3.10
N HIS A 174 5.20 4.36 -2.28
CA HIS A 174 5.80 4.88 -1.06
C HIS A 174 4.74 5.43 -0.09
N PRO A 175 4.82 5.18 1.22
CA PRO A 175 3.88 5.70 2.22
C PRO A 175 3.66 7.22 2.15
N LEU A 176 4.73 8.01 2.00
CA LEU A 176 4.62 9.47 1.83
C LEU A 176 3.77 9.87 0.60
N ALA A 177 3.87 9.10 -0.50
CA ALA A 177 3.13 9.38 -1.72
C ALA A 177 1.62 9.21 -1.52
N ASP A 178 1.21 8.12 -0.85
CA ASP A 178 -0.21 7.85 -0.54
C ASP A 178 -0.75 8.87 0.48
N LEU A 179 0.00 9.09 1.58
CA LEU A 179 -0.45 9.91 2.70
C LEU A 179 -0.62 11.39 2.35
N VAL A 180 0.40 11.98 1.71
CA VAL A 180 0.45 13.44 1.50
C VAL A 180 -0.04 13.82 0.12
N PHE A 181 0.31 13.02 -0.90
CA PHE A 181 0.02 13.35 -2.28
C PHE A 181 -1.12 12.53 -2.88
N HIS A 182 -1.70 11.59 -2.12
CA HIS A 182 -2.76 10.69 -2.57
C HIS A 182 -2.40 9.87 -3.82
N VAL A 183 -1.13 9.54 -3.97
CA VAL A 183 -0.60 8.71 -5.05
C VAL A 183 -0.34 7.32 -4.50
N GLU A 184 -1.19 6.36 -4.87
CA GLU A 184 -1.08 4.97 -4.42
C GLU A 184 0.08 4.24 -5.11
N ALA A 185 0.28 4.52 -6.40
CA ALA A 185 1.38 4.01 -7.20
C ALA A 185 1.63 4.91 -8.42
N TRP A 186 2.84 4.84 -8.99
CA TRP A 186 3.17 5.58 -10.21
C TRP A 186 4.24 4.87 -11.04
N ALA A 187 4.28 5.16 -12.34
CA ALA A 187 5.39 4.82 -13.22
C ALA A 187 5.75 6.09 -13.99
N GLU A 188 6.99 6.57 -13.85
CA GLU A 188 7.41 7.87 -14.39
C GLU A 188 6.48 9.02 -13.96
N ARG A 189 5.72 9.62 -14.90
CA ARG A 189 4.71 10.67 -14.64
C ARG A 189 3.27 10.15 -14.77
N LEU A 190 3.08 8.83 -14.85
CA LEU A 190 1.78 8.18 -14.89
C LEU A 190 1.36 7.73 -13.49
N ILE A 191 0.25 8.25 -13.01
CA ILE A 191 -0.36 7.94 -11.72
C ILE A 191 -1.37 6.82 -11.88
N LEU A 192 -1.24 5.80 -11.04
CA LEU A 192 -2.06 4.59 -11.05
C LEU A 192 -2.91 4.52 -9.78
N ASN A 193 -4.05 3.83 -9.87
CA ASN A 193 -4.99 3.55 -8.77
C ASN A 193 -5.16 2.02 -8.59
N PRO A 194 -4.17 1.29 -8.04
CA PRO A 194 -4.24 -0.17 -7.94
C PRO A 194 -5.46 -0.68 -7.17
N ARG A 195 -6.02 0.11 -6.24
CA ARG A 195 -7.24 -0.22 -5.49
C ARG A 195 -8.54 0.09 -6.25
N GLY A 196 -8.45 0.69 -7.44
CA GLY A 196 -9.59 1.23 -8.19
C GLY A 196 -10.14 2.54 -7.61
N GLY A 197 -11.20 3.05 -8.22
CA GLY A 197 -11.87 4.28 -7.80
C GLY A 197 -11.20 5.57 -8.29
N PRO A 198 -11.69 6.75 -7.86
CA PRO A 198 -11.24 8.03 -8.39
C PRO A 198 -9.80 8.37 -7.98
N HIS A 199 -9.05 9.01 -8.89
CA HIS A 199 -7.72 9.53 -8.60
C HIS A 199 -7.78 10.72 -7.64
N ARG A 200 -7.62 10.44 -6.34
CA ARG A 200 -7.63 11.45 -5.27
C ARG A 200 -6.51 12.50 -5.38
N SER A 201 -5.47 12.21 -6.15
CA SER A 201 -4.34 13.09 -6.42
C SER A 201 -4.58 14.09 -7.55
N THR A 202 -5.64 13.93 -8.35
CA THR A 202 -5.93 14.83 -9.48
C THR A 202 -6.00 16.31 -9.07
N PRO A 203 -6.74 16.71 -8.02
CA PRO A 203 -6.81 18.12 -7.62
C PRO A 203 -5.45 18.70 -7.21
N LEU A 204 -4.50 17.86 -6.79
CA LEU A 204 -3.19 18.28 -6.31
C LEU A 204 -2.16 18.43 -7.44
N LEU A 205 -2.29 17.61 -8.48
CA LEU A 205 -1.24 17.36 -9.48
C LEU A 205 -1.62 17.74 -10.92
N ILE A 206 -2.89 18.05 -11.22
CA ILE A 206 -3.36 18.35 -12.58
C ILE A 206 -2.67 19.57 -13.23
N HIS A 207 -2.20 20.52 -12.43
CA HIS A 207 -1.46 21.71 -12.89
C HIS A 207 0.06 21.59 -12.72
N ALA A 208 0.59 20.40 -12.46
CA ALA A 208 2.03 20.20 -12.37
C ALA A 208 2.71 20.45 -13.72
N MET A 209 3.93 20.98 -13.67
CA MET A 209 4.81 21.12 -14.84
C MET A 209 6.15 20.43 -14.55
N PRO A 210 6.56 19.40 -15.33
CA PRO A 210 5.80 18.78 -16.43
C PRO A 210 4.46 18.15 -15.98
N PRO A 211 3.52 17.82 -16.87
CA PRO A 211 2.21 17.29 -16.47
C PRO A 211 2.29 15.86 -15.93
N PHE A 212 1.43 15.52 -14.97
CA PHE A 212 1.15 14.12 -14.60
C PHE A 212 -0.04 13.61 -15.42
N PHE A 213 -0.01 12.32 -15.75
CA PHE A 213 -1.12 11.62 -16.39
C PHE A 213 -1.76 10.67 -15.38
N PHE A 214 -3.06 10.43 -15.52
CA PHE A 214 -3.82 9.57 -14.62
C PHE A 214 -4.43 8.44 -15.43
N HIS A 215 -4.22 7.20 -14.98
CA HIS A 215 -4.73 6.03 -15.68
C HIS A 215 -5.43 5.08 -14.72
N ASP A 216 -6.70 4.80 -15.05
CA ASP A 216 -7.47 3.77 -14.39
C ASP A 216 -7.14 2.40 -14.99
N LEU A 217 -6.76 1.44 -14.13
CA LEU A 217 -6.48 0.07 -14.55
C LEU A 217 -7.76 -0.69 -14.94
N ALA A 218 -8.94 -0.19 -14.56
CA ALA A 218 -10.25 -0.76 -14.90
C ALA A 218 -10.38 -2.26 -14.57
N LEU A 219 -9.86 -2.68 -13.41
CA LEU A 219 -9.85 -4.08 -12.97
C LEU A 219 -11.29 -4.54 -12.65
N THR A 220 -11.87 -5.36 -13.52
CA THR A 220 -13.24 -5.87 -13.38
C THR A 220 -13.33 -7.37 -13.17
N ASP A 221 -12.24 -8.10 -13.41
CA ASP A 221 -12.22 -9.56 -13.36
C ASP A 221 -11.29 -10.03 -12.22
N HIS A 222 -11.73 -11.04 -11.49
CA HIS A 222 -11.16 -11.41 -10.21
C HIS A 222 -11.12 -12.93 -10.02
N GLU A 223 -10.11 -13.41 -9.31
CA GLU A 223 -9.94 -14.79 -8.88
C GLU A 223 -9.85 -14.88 -7.35
N GLN A 224 -10.32 -15.98 -6.78
CA GLN A 224 -10.20 -16.24 -5.34
C GLN A 224 -8.89 -17.00 -5.06
N VAL A 225 -8.05 -16.47 -4.17
CA VAL A 225 -6.82 -17.12 -3.69
C VAL A 225 -6.85 -17.16 -2.17
N GLY A 226 -7.05 -18.33 -1.59
CA GLY A 226 -7.33 -18.46 -0.16
C GLY A 226 -8.57 -17.64 0.22
N GLN A 227 -8.41 -16.74 1.19
CA GLN A 227 -9.47 -15.82 1.64
C GLN A 227 -9.48 -14.47 0.91
N VAL A 228 -8.61 -14.27 -0.10
CA VAL A 228 -8.45 -13.00 -0.78
C VAL A 228 -8.94 -13.07 -2.23
N THR A 229 -9.81 -12.14 -2.61
CA THR A 229 -10.15 -11.88 -4.00
C THR A 229 -9.09 -10.98 -4.64
N LEU A 230 -8.36 -11.51 -5.61
CA LEU A 230 -7.31 -10.81 -6.37
C LEU A 230 -7.78 -10.51 -7.80
N PRO A 231 -7.29 -9.45 -8.47
CA PRO A 231 -7.52 -9.26 -9.90
C PRO A 231 -6.97 -10.44 -10.71
N SER A 232 -7.70 -10.86 -11.75
CA SER A 232 -7.28 -12.01 -12.55
C SER A 232 -6.00 -11.72 -13.34
N ARG A 233 -5.16 -12.74 -13.51
CA ARG A 233 -3.92 -12.64 -14.29
C ARG A 233 -4.15 -12.08 -15.70
N HIS A 234 -5.19 -12.55 -16.40
CA HIS A 234 -5.52 -12.09 -17.74
C HIS A 234 -5.80 -10.58 -17.78
N HIS A 235 -6.52 -10.06 -16.77
CA HIS A 235 -6.80 -8.63 -16.67
C HIS A 235 -5.50 -7.84 -16.38
N LEU A 236 -4.68 -8.31 -15.44
CA LEU A 236 -3.41 -7.66 -15.13
C LEU A 236 -2.45 -7.63 -16.34
N ASP A 237 -2.41 -8.70 -17.14
CA ASP A 237 -1.64 -8.74 -18.39
C ASP A 237 -2.15 -7.71 -19.42
N ARG A 238 -3.47 -7.55 -19.54
CA ARG A 238 -4.09 -6.52 -20.39
C ARG A 238 -3.74 -5.12 -19.91
N ALA A 239 -3.82 -4.88 -18.60
CA ALA A 239 -3.46 -3.60 -17.98
C ALA A 239 -1.98 -3.28 -18.25
N ALA A 240 -1.08 -4.24 -18.04
CA ALA A 240 0.35 -4.08 -18.32
C ALA A 240 0.63 -3.72 -19.79
N ARG A 241 -0.01 -4.41 -20.75
CA ARG A 241 0.10 -4.06 -22.19
C ARG A 241 -0.43 -2.66 -22.50
N SER A 242 -1.52 -2.25 -21.86
CA SER A 242 -2.07 -0.90 -22.01
C SER A 242 -1.09 0.16 -21.53
N LEU A 243 -0.55 -0.01 -20.32
CA LEU A 243 0.42 0.89 -19.72
C LEU A 243 1.71 1.01 -20.53
N ARG A 244 2.24 -0.11 -21.05
CA ARG A 244 3.43 -0.08 -21.91
C ARG A 244 3.22 0.78 -23.16
N ARG A 245 2.05 0.70 -23.81
CA ARG A 245 1.75 1.54 -24.99
C ARG A 245 1.67 3.03 -24.64
N ILE A 246 1.27 3.37 -23.42
CA ILE A 246 1.21 4.75 -22.94
C ILE A 246 2.61 5.28 -22.62
N LEU A 247 3.44 4.48 -21.95
CA LEU A 247 4.78 4.89 -21.52
C LEU A 247 5.81 4.84 -22.66
N TYR A 248 5.66 3.88 -23.59
CA TYR A 248 6.62 3.59 -24.66
C TYR A 248 5.89 3.47 -26.01
N PRO A 249 5.36 4.58 -26.57
CA PRO A 249 4.57 4.55 -27.81
C PRO A 249 5.38 4.11 -29.04
N ASP A 250 6.69 4.37 -29.06
CA ASP A 250 7.59 4.06 -30.18
C ASP A 250 8.25 2.67 -30.09
N GLY A 251 7.83 1.86 -29.13
CA GLY A 251 8.44 0.56 -28.80
C GLY A 251 9.45 0.66 -27.64
N PRO A 252 9.78 -0.47 -27.00
CA PRO A 252 10.84 -0.53 -25.98
C PRO A 252 12.25 -0.39 -26.58
#